data_AF-A0A2H0LRA9-F1
#
_entry.id   AF-A0A2H0LRA9-F1
#
_cell.length_a   1.000
_cell.length_b   1.000
_cell.length_c   1.000
_cell.angle_alpha   90.00
_cell.angle_beta   90.00
_cell.angle_gamma   90.00
#
_symmetry.space_group_name_H-M   'P 1'
#
loop_
_entity.id
_entity.type
_entity.pdbx_description
1 polymer ?
#
loop_
_entity_poly.entity_id
_entity_poly.type
_entity_poly.pdbx_seq_one_letter_code
_entity_poly.pdbx_strand_id
1 'polypeptide(L)'
;MSLRAEGEAISGFKEGLPRRSFGVPRNDVNKVTYEAASRNRLPVSRLVIQKISAAPGFWLLFSGYLLKGTHVPIYRYKVKTAQGEVVTGAIDVENKESLQKQLRTQGLRLLAAQLVSTKPVPDEDRSLLVEQKRIRVSKARVRDEDILMFTRELHSLVRSGIPILSGLHSMAASTSHRTIKNVVLSLANDVEAGERLSDAMRRHPNVFEEVYVSSVVAGEAAGQLPEVLSHLISLLEHRIETRGDIQTATRYPLIVLITLGIGFGIIINFVIPKFAGFYAKFNAELPLPTRFLIALGHLTSQHGLAMLVVLTICIFAVRIFLRTPIGKSRWDQLTLQVPVFGPLYHKIALSTFAATLEMLYRSGVPITEALRVAAHVTGNDIVRRGVIDVREGVLAGEPIAAVMKRHAIFPSLMVQMMSTGEQTGNLDQLLRDLANHYDRQVKYETKNLTTLIEPMLTILLGGMVLVFALGIFLPMWNMIHLFR
;
A
#
# COMPACT_ATOMS: atom_id res chain seq x y z
N MET A 1 15.55 -32.33 -72.12
CA MET A 1 15.62 -32.34 -70.64
C MET A 1 14.19 -32.21 -70.08
N SER A 2 13.30 -33.20 -70.11
CA SER A 2 13.38 -34.67 -70.22
C SER A 2 13.95 -35.42 -69.00
N LEU A 3 13.08 -36.22 -68.37
CA LEU A 3 13.37 -37.44 -67.57
C LEU A 3 14.04 -37.20 -66.19
N ARG A 4 13.84 -38.05 -65.16
CA ARG A 4 12.84 -39.12 -64.91
C ARG A 4 12.89 -39.51 -63.42
N ALA A 5 11.79 -40.05 -62.88
CA ALA A 5 11.71 -40.59 -61.53
C ALA A 5 12.23 -42.03 -61.44
N GLU A 6 12.76 -42.43 -60.28
CA GLU A 6 12.91 -43.80 -59.74
C GLU A 6 13.64 -43.66 -58.38
N GLY A 7 13.52 -44.55 -57.39
CA GLY A 7 12.67 -45.74 -57.28
C GLY A 7 13.28 -46.76 -56.30
N GLU A 8 12.46 -47.28 -55.38
CA GLU A 8 12.74 -48.45 -54.52
C GLU A 8 13.89 -48.35 -53.48
N ALA A 9 14.10 -49.32 -52.56
CA ALA A 9 13.25 -49.90 -51.49
C ALA A 9 14.01 -51.12 -50.85
N ILE A 10 13.36 -51.87 -49.94
CA ILE A 10 13.77 -53.22 -49.43
C ILE A 10 14.97 -53.18 -48.43
N SER A 11 14.78 -53.25 -47.11
CA SER A 11 14.57 -54.41 -46.19
C SER A 11 15.81 -55.31 -45.95
N GLY A 12 16.05 -55.94 -44.79
CA GLY A 12 15.32 -56.02 -43.52
C GLY A 12 15.85 -57.18 -42.61
N PHE A 13 15.23 -57.44 -41.44
CA PHE A 13 15.54 -58.58 -40.50
C PHE A 13 16.95 -58.53 -39.84
N LYS A 14 17.32 -59.23 -38.73
CA LYS A 14 16.70 -59.98 -37.59
C LYS A 14 17.82 -60.18 -36.51
N GLU A 15 17.69 -60.60 -35.24
CA GLU A 15 16.65 -60.86 -34.22
C GLU A 15 17.35 -60.57 -32.83
N GLY A 16 16.83 -60.66 -31.59
CA GLY A 16 16.08 -61.72 -30.89
C GLY A 16 16.33 -61.65 -29.36
N LEU A 17 15.41 -62.15 -28.54
CA LEU A 17 15.44 -62.11 -27.05
C LEU A 17 15.89 -63.47 -26.44
N PRO A 18 16.20 -63.57 -25.12
CA PRO A 18 15.16 -64.04 -24.20
C PRO A 18 15.20 -63.51 -22.74
N ARG A 19 14.07 -63.77 -22.04
CA ARG A 19 13.70 -63.41 -20.66
C ARG A 19 14.40 -64.26 -19.58
N ARG A 20 14.30 -63.83 -18.30
CA ARG A 20 13.89 -64.72 -17.17
C ARG A 20 13.19 -63.93 -16.05
N SER A 21 12.64 -64.64 -15.06
CA SER A 21 11.53 -64.20 -14.18
C SER A 21 11.69 -64.68 -12.72
N PHE A 22 10.59 -64.61 -11.94
CA PHE A 22 10.41 -64.96 -10.50
C PHE A 22 10.71 -63.82 -9.51
N GLY A 23 9.91 -63.63 -8.45
CA GLY A 23 8.67 -64.32 -8.06
C GLY A 23 7.91 -63.65 -6.90
N VAL A 24 6.72 -64.16 -6.55
CA VAL A 24 5.84 -63.62 -5.49
C VAL A 24 5.24 -64.78 -4.66
N PRO A 25 5.26 -64.69 -3.31
CA PRO A 25 4.32 -65.35 -2.42
C PRO A 25 3.43 -64.36 -1.65
N ARG A 26 2.50 -64.87 -0.83
CA ARG A 26 1.33 -64.17 -0.27
C ARG A 26 1.36 -63.99 1.26
N ASN A 27 0.48 -63.09 1.71
CA ASN A 27 -0.38 -63.14 2.91
C ASN A 27 0.03 -62.53 4.28
N ASP A 28 -1.04 -62.13 4.98
CA ASP A 28 -1.30 -61.97 6.42
C ASP A 28 -0.87 -60.71 7.23
N VAL A 29 -1.77 -59.72 7.18
CA VAL A 29 -2.53 -59.14 8.33
C VAL A 29 -1.78 -58.37 9.46
N ASN A 30 -2.17 -57.09 9.59
CA ASN A 30 -2.10 -56.21 10.77
C ASN A 30 -0.74 -55.91 11.44
N LYS A 31 -0.21 -54.70 11.20
CA LYS A 31 -0.13 -53.62 12.23
C LYS A 31 0.37 -52.26 11.69
N VAL A 32 -0.51 -51.25 11.76
CA VAL A 32 -0.35 -49.94 12.45
C VAL A 32 0.82 -48.98 12.07
N THR A 33 0.52 -47.67 12.24
CA THR A 33 1.42 -46.47 12.29
C THR A 33 2.00 -45.88 10.99
N TYR A 34 1.50 -44.68 10.69
CA TYR A 34 2.02 -43.52 9.96
C TYR A 34 3.51 -43.51 9.51
N GLU A 35 3.73 -43.33 8.19
CA GLU A 35 4.32 -42.10 7.61
C GLU A 35 4.11 -42.09 6.07
N ALA A 36 3.79 -40.93 5.47
CA ALA A 36 3.52 -40.81 4.03
C ALA A 36 3.77 -39.37 3.51
N ALA A 37 4.06 -39.23 2.21
CA ALA A 37 4.36 -37.97 1.50
C ALA A 37 5.56 -37.19 2.12
N SER A 38 6.82 -37.40 1.73
CA SER A 38 7.38 -37.55 0.37
C SER A 38 7.02 -36.40 -0.59
N ARG A 39 8.06 -35.61 -0.94
CA ARG A 39 8.21 -34.75 -2.13
C ARG A 39 7.17 -33.62 -2.34
N ASN A 40 7.64 -32.38 -2.10
CA ASN A 40 7.88 -31.49 -3.24
C ASN A 40 9.09 -30.58 -3.00
N ARG A 41 9.77 -30.14 -4.08
CA ARG A 41 10.92 -29.21 -4.00
C ARG A 41 10.42 -27.76 -4.12
N LEU A 42 10.86 -26.90 -3.21
CA LEU A 42 10.71 -25.44 -3.32
C LEU A 42 12.09 -24.77 -3.47
N PRO A 43 12.22 -23.67 -4.24
CA PRO A 43 13.51 -23.07 -4.57
C PRO A 43 14.12 -22.30 -3.40
N VAL A 44 15.45 -22.29 -3.33
CA VAL A 44 16.25 -21.65 -2.28
C VAL A 44 16.28 -20.13 -2.49
N SER A 45 15.28 -19.42 -1.98
CA SER A 45 15.20 -17.95 -2.06
C SER A 45 14.76 -17.22 -0.78
N ARG A 46 14.22 -17.93 0.23
CA ARG A 46 13.69 -17.29 1.46
C ARG A 46 14.67 -17.14 2.63
N LEU A 47 15.79 -17.88 2.67
CA LEU A 47 16.67 -17.91 3.85
C LEU A 47 17.51 -16.63 4.10
N VAL A 48 17.65 -15.74 3.11
CA VAL A 48 18.48 -14.51 3.25
C VAL A 48 17.71 -13.35 3.90
N ILE A 49 16.38 -13.34 3.83
CA ILE A 49 15.55 -12.20 4.27
C ILE A 49 15.26 -12.22 5.78
N GLN A 50 15.34 -13.39 6.44
CA GLN A 50 14.93 -13.55 7.85
C GLN A 50 15.98 -13.10 8.90
N LYS A 51 16.99 -12.31 8.52
CA LYS A 51 18.03 -11.81 9.45
C LYS A 51 18.23 -10.29 9.51
N ILE A 52 17.41 -9.49 8.82
CA ILE A 52 17.52 -8.01 8.82
C ILE A 52 16.19 -7.32 9.18
N SER A 53 15.53 -7.75 10.26
CA SER A 53 14.42 -7.00 10.88
C SER A 53 14.47 -6.93 12.42
N ALA A 54 15.50 -7.50 13.05
CA ALA A 54 15.69 -7.51 14.50
C ALA A 54 16.67 -6.40 14.95
N ALA A 55 16.20 -5.15 14.94
CA ALA A 55 16.94 -4.00 15.48
C ALA A 55 16.11 -3.24 16.55
N PRO A 56 15.93 -3.82 17.75
CA PRO A 56 15.11 -3.23 18.81
C PRO A 56 15.85 -2.07 19.51
N GLY A 57 15.71 -0.85 18.97
CA GLY A 57 16.28 0.35 19.60
C GLY A 57 15.60 1.67 19.26
N PHE A 58 15.07 1.84 18.05
CA PHE A 58 14.66 3.16 17.54
C PHE A 58 13.35 3.73 18.14
N TRP A 59 12.56 2.93 18.87
CA TRP A 59 11.29 3.36 19.47
C TRP A 59 11.37 3.77 20.95
N LEU A 60 12.50 3.55 21.63
CA LEU A 60 12.60 3.76 23.08
C LEU A 60 12.85 5.22 23.51
N LEU A 61 13.25 6.11 22.60
CA LEU A 61 13.61 7.50 22.91
C LEU A 61 12.44 8.51 22.86
N PHE A 62 11.20 8.06 22.62
CA PHE A 62 10.03 8.95 22.55
C PHE A 62 8.82 8.52 23.42
N SER A 63 8.98 7.50 24.26
CA SER A 63 7.93 7.02 25.20
C SER A 63 8.28 7.27 26.68
N GLY A 64 9.00 8.37 26.96
CA GLY A 64 9.67 8.63 28.24
C GLY A 64 8.92 9.49 29.27
N TYR A 65 7.61 9.76 29.10
CA TYR A 65 6.79 10.52 30.06
C TYR A 65 5.37 9.94 30.14
N LEU A 66 4.69 10.17 31.28
CA LEU A 66 3.32 9.71 31.63
C LEU A 66 3.14 8.24 32.05
N LEU A 67 3.95 7.76 32.99
CA LEU A 67 3.55 6.70 33.94
C LEU A 67 3.87 7.08 35.39
N LYS A 68 2.90 7.73 36.06
CA LYS A 68 2.82 7.78 37.53
C LYS A 68 1.57 7.00 37.94
N GLY A 69 1.76 5.83 38.54
CA GLY A 69 0.67 5.04 39.13
C GLY A 69 0.17 5.71 40.41
N THR A 70 -1.14 5.97 40.51
CA THR A 70 -1.77 6.49 41.72
C THR A 70 -2.09 5.33 42.68
N HIS A 71 -1.27 5.15 43.70
CA HIS A 71 -1.57 4.25 44.81
C HIS A 71 -2.58 4.94 45.76
N VAL A 72 -3.69 4.25 46.07
CA VAL A 72 -4.66 4.72 47.07
C VAL A 72 -4.45 3.92 48.37
N PRO A 73 -4.28 4.56 49.54
CA PRO A 73 -4.10 3.87 50.81
C PRO A 73 -5.43 3.34 51.38
N ILE A 74 -5.42 2.10 51.88
CA ILE A 74 -6.57 1.48 52.55
C ILE A 74 -6.44 1.68 54.06
N TYR A 75 -7.40 2.39 54.66
CA TYR A 75 -7.45 2.61 56.12
C TYR A 75 -8.47 1.66 56.77
N ARG A 76 -8.01 0.89 57.76
CA ARG A 76 -8.91 0.16 58.67
C ARG A 76 -9.20 1.06 59.88
N TYR A 77 -10.47 1.23 60.19
CA TYR A 77 -10.95 2.17 61.20
C TYR A 77 -11.89 1.52 62.21
N LYS A 78 -11.94 2.09 63.41
CA LYS A 78 -12.86 1.72 64.49
C LYS A 78 -13.67 2.95 64.89
N VAL A 79 -14.98 2.87 64.71
CA VAL A 79 -15.96 3.96 64.93
C VAL A 79 -16.92 3.57 66.04
N LYS A 80 -17.44 4.58 66.75
CA LYS A 80 -18.57 4.43 67.67
C LYS A 80 -19.85 4.96 67.01
N THR A 81 -20.92 4.17 67.05
CA THR A 81 -22.27 4.58 66.62
C THR A 81 -22.89 5.52 67.64
N ALA A 82 -23.97 6.24 67.26
CA ALA A 82 -24.68 7.12 68.18
C ALA A 82 -25.28 6.37 69.38
N GLN A 83 -25.66 5.10 69.17
CA GLN A 83 -26.19 4.17 70.17
C GLN A 83 -25.10 3.56 71.09
N GLY A 84 -23.82 3.82 70.80
CA GLY A 84 -22.71 3.49 71.69
C GLY A 84 -21.94 2.21 71.37
N GLU A 85 -22.38 1.44 70.37
CA GLU A 85 -21.65 0.26 69.89
C GLU A 85 -20.40 0.65 69.08
N VAL A 86 -19.43 -0.27 68.98
CA VAL A 86 -18.12 0.02 68.37
C VAL A 86 -17.82 -0.93 67.22
N VAL A 87 -18.00 -0.42 66.00
CA VAL A 87 -17.89 -1.17 64.74
C VAL A 87 -16.52 -0.93 64.08
N THR A 88 -15.95 -1.96 63.45
CA THR A 88 -14.72 -1.87 62.65
C THR A 88 -15.00 -2.02 61.17
N GLY A 89 -14.52 -1.09 60.36
CA GLY A 89 -14.62 -1.12 58.90
C GLY A 89 -13.27 -0.90 58.22
N ALA A 90 -13.23 -1.07 56.90
CA ALA A 90 -12.14 -0.61 56.05
C ALA A 90 -12.74 0.19 54.89
N ILE A 91 -12.05 1.24 54.45
CA ILE A 91 -12.47 2.08 53.34
C ILE A 91 -11.24 2.71 52.67
N ASP A 92 -11.32 2.83 51.36
CA ASP A 92 -10.25 3.37 50.51
C ASP A 92 -10.41 4.88 50.45
N VAL A 93 -9.45 5.62 51.01
CA VAL A 93 -9.49 7.09 51.03
C VAL A 93 -8.09 7.64 50.95
N GLU A 94 -7.89 8.64 50.10
CA GLU A 94 -6.58 9.21 49.76
C GLU A 94 -5.76 9.67 50.98
N ASN A 95 -6.43 10.08 52.07
CA ASN A 95 -5.79 10.40 53.34
C ASN A 95 -6.73 10.20 54.55
N LYS A 96 -6.15 10.25 55.76
CA LYS A 96 -6.82 10.08 57.05
C LYS A 96 -7.84 11.19 57.39
N GLU A 97 -7.73 12.37 56.78
CA GLU A 97 -8.65 13.50 57.03
C GLU A 97 -9.95 13.33 56.23
N SER A 98 -9.85 12.92 54.96
CA SER A 98 -11.01 12.55 54.13
C SER A 98 -11.80 11.40 54.75
N LEU A 99 -11.12 10.41 55.32
CA LEU A 99 -11.74 9.35 56.14
C LEU A 99 -12.57 9.94 57.29
N GLN A 100 -11.99 10.85 58.08
CA GLN A 100 -12.69 11.46 59.21
C GLN A 100 -13.86 12.36 58.77
N LYS A 101 -13.74 13.03 57.62
CA LYS A 101 -14.79 13.86 57.02
C LYS A 101 -15.97 13.00 56.55
N GLN A 102 -15.70 11.93 55.81
CA GLN A 102 -16.74 11.02 55.28
C GLN A 102 -17.51 10.29 56.38
N LEU A 103 -16.81 9.82 57.42
CA LEU A 103 -17.45 9.19 58.59
C LEU A 103 -18.29 10.17 59.41
N ARG A 104 -17.86 11.44 59.51
CA ARG A 104 -18.68 12.51 60.11
C ARG A 104 -19.97 12.76 59.34
N THR A 105 -19.95 12.75 58.01
CA THR A 105 -21.18 12.87 57.18
C THR A 105 -22.15 11.72 57.42
N GLN A 106 -21.66 10.54 57.82
CA GLN A 106 -22.47 9.37 58.21
C GLN A 106 -22.84 9.34 59.70
N GLY A 107 -22.54 10.39 60.47
CA GLY A 107 -22.85 10.48 61.91
C GLY A 107 -21.97 9.62 62.82
N LEU A 108 -20.90 9.01 62.31
CA LEU A 108 -20.05 8.06 63.03
C LEU A 108 -18.81 8.73 63.61
N ARG A 109 -18.52 8.51 64.91
CA ARG A 109 -17.34 9.10 65.56
C ARG A 109 -16.15 8.16 65.51
N LEU A 110 -15.14 8.53 64.71
CA LEU A 110 -13.86 7.81 64.61
C LEU A 110 -13.15 7.80 65.98
N LEU A 111 -12.75 6.60 66.44
CA LEU A 111 -11.94 6.41 67.65
C LEU A 111 -10.48 6.13 67.33
N ALA A 112 -10.21 5.27 66.33
CA ALA A 112 -8.87 4.95 65.86
C ALA A 112 -8.87 4.57 64.38
N ALA A 113 -7.77 4.86 63.68
CA ALA A 113 -7.51 4.41 62.32
C ALA A 113 -6.04 4.01 62.17
N GLN A 114 -5.79 2.85 61.56
CA GLN A 114 -4.47 2.36 61.20
C GLN A 114 -4.41 2.08 59.69
N LEU A 115 -3.26 2.38 59.09
CA LEU A 115 -2.93 1.98 57.72
C LEU A 115 -2.48 0.52 57.77
N VAL A 116 -3.12 -0.37 56.99
CA VAL A 116 -2.90 -1.83 57.11
C VAL A 116 -2.21 -2.44 55.89
N SER A 117 -2.49 -1.98 54.67
CA SER A 117 -1.74 -2.39 53.48
C SER A 117 -2.02 -1.53 52.25
N THR A 118 -1.09 -1.56 51.29
CA THR A 118 -1.33 -1.18 49.90
C THR A 118 -1.18 -2.42 49.03
N LYS A 119 -2.28 -2.96 48.51
CA LYS A 119 -2.30 -4.05 47.53
C LYS A 119 -3.02 -3.61 46.25
N PRO A 120 -2.70 -4.20 45.08
CA PRO A 120 -3.44 -3.92 43.85
C PRO A 120 -4.87 -4.49 43.93
N VAL A 121 -5.83 -3.79 43.34
CA VAL A 121 -7.22 -4.25 43.21
C VAL A 121 -7.33 -5.19 41.99
N PRO A 122 -8.06 -6.32 42.07
CA PRO A 122 -8.35 -7.21 40.93
C PRO A 122 -9.16 -6.54 39.81
N ASP A 123 -9.19 -7.16 38.63
CA ASP A 123 -9.34 -6.44 37.34
C ASP A 123 -10.68 -6.67 36.59
N GLU A 124 -11.75 -7.10 37.27
CA GLU A 124 -12.99 -7.55 36.60
C GLU A 124 -13.99 -6.42 36.26
N ASP A 125 -14.21 -5.43 37.14
CA ASP A 125 -15.21 -4.36 36.94
C ASP A 125 -14.74 -3.17 36.06
N ARG A 126 -13.57 -3.28 35.40
CA ARG A 126 -13.06 -2.21 34.51
C ARG A 126 -13.45 -2.33 33.04
N SER A 127 -14.06 -3.45 32.67
CA SER A 127 -14.45 -3.77 31.28
C SER A 127 -15.41 -2.75 30.66
N LEU A 128 -16.45 -2.33 31.39
CA LEU A 128 -17.60 -1.61 30.80
C LEU A 128 -17.42 -0.10 30.59
N LEU A 129 -16.42 0.55 31.19
CA LEU A 129 -16.24 2.02 31.13
C LEU A 129 -14.90 2.48 30.50
N VAL A 130 -13.93 1.58 30.31
CA VAL A 130 -12.63 1.93 29.71
C VAL A 130 -12.66 1.84 28.18
N GLU A 131 -13.54 1.02 27.59
CA GLU A 131 -13.54 0.75 26.15
C GLU A 131 -13.85 2.01 25.31
N GLN A 132 -14.88 2.79 25.65
CA GLN A 132 -15.29 3.98 24.88
C GLN A 132 -14.17 5.02 24.70
N LYS A 133 -13.21 5.12 25.63
CA LYS A 133 -12.14 6.13 25.58
C LYS A 133 -10.83 5.62 24.98
N ARG A 134 -10.75 4.34 24.59
CA ARG A 134 -9.58 3.73 23.92
C ARG A 134 -9.79 3.43 22.43
N ILE A 135 -10.96 3.68 21.83
CA ILE A 135 -11.20 3.55 20.38
C ILE A 135 -10.58 4.72 19.57
N ARG A 136 -9.29 4.94 19.78
CA ARG A 136 -8.36 5.51 18.78
C ARG A 136 -7.23 4.51 18.46
N VAL A 137 -7.44 3.22 18.74
CA VAL A 137 -6.65 2.14 18.12
C VAL A 137 -6.73 2.29 16.61
N SER A 138 -5.55 2.48 16.00
CA SER A 138 -5.27 2.45 14.55
C SER A 138 -6.46 2.11 13.65
N LYS A 139 -7.00 3.10 12.93
CA LYS A 139 -7.80 2.81 11.72
C LYS A 139 -6.88 2.06 10.76
N ALA A 140 -7.05 0.75 10.68
CA ALA A 140 -6.33 -0.08 9.73
C ALA A 140 -6.64 0.45 8.32
N ARG A 141 -5.59 0.88 7.60
CA ARG A 141 -5.77 1.49 6.29
C ARG A 141 -6.25 0.42 5.33
N VAL A 142 -7.54 0.48 4.99
CA VAL A 142 -8.15 -0.29 3.91
C VAL A 142 -7.36 -0.08 2.62
N ARG A 143 -7.10 -1.18 1.92
CA ARG A 143 -6.43 -1.19 0.63
C ARG A 143 -7.37 -1.72 -0.45
N ASP A 144 -6.98 -1.48 -1.68
CA ASP A 144 -7.67 -1.85 -2.91
C ASP A 144 -7.98 -3.37 -2.92
N GLU A 145 -7.07 -4.20 -2.40
CA GLU A 145 -7.26 -5.66 -2.28
C GLU A 145 -8.31 -6.04 -1.22
N ASP A 146 -8.42 -5.27 -0.13
CA ASP A 146 -9.43 -5.49 0.92
C ASP A 146 -10.83 -5.11 0.41
N ILE A 147 -10.92 -4.08 -0.45
CA ILE A 147 -12.15 -3.67 -1.13
C ILE A 147 -12.54 -4.72 -2.18
N LEU A 148 -11.59 -5.20 -3.00
CA LEU A 148 -11.84 -6.25 -3.99
C LEU A 148 -12.45 -7.52 -3.38
N MET A 149 -11.96 -7.95 -2.20
CA MET A 149 -12.57 -9.09 -1.48
C MET A 149 -14.02 -8.78 -1.07
N PHE A 150 -14.27 -7.62 -0.48
CA PHE A 150 -15.63 -7.18 -0.14
C PHE A 150 -16.56 -7.15 -1.37
N THR A 151 -16.11 -6.62 -2.51
CA THR A 151 -16.91 -6.56 -3.74
C THR A 151 -17.19 -7.94 -4.32
N ARG A 152 -16.21 -8.87 -4.27
CA ARG A 152 -16.39 -10.27 -4.70
C ARG A 152 -17.37 -11.04 -3.82
N GLU A 153 -17.29 -10.88 -2.50
CA GLU A 153 -18.25 -11.47 -1.56
C GLU A 153 -19.66 -10.92 -1.81
N LEU A 154 -19.82 -9.60 -1.90
CA LEU A 154 -21.10 -8.95 -2.16
C LEU A 154 -21.70 -9.35 -3.53
N HIS A 155 -20.89 -9.38 -4.59
CA HIS A 155 -21.31 -9.86 -5.91
C HIS A 155 -21.83 -11.30 -5.85
N SER A 156 -21.11 -12.19 -5.16
CA SER A 156 -21.53 -13.60 -5.00
C SER A 156 -22.87 -13.72 -4.29
N LEU A 157 -23.09 -12.94 -3.21
CA LEU A 157 -24.33 -12.93 -2.43
C LEU A 157 -25.52 -12.41 -3.25
N VAL A 158 -25.39 -11.24 -3.88
CA VAL A 158 -26.46 -10.64 -4.70
C VAL A 158 -26.77 -11.52 -5.91
N ARG A 159 -25.76 -12.06 -6.59
CA ARG A 159 -25.95 -13.00 -7.72
C ARG A 159 -26.59 -14.33 -7.30
N SER A 160 -26.41 -14.74 -6.05
CA SER A 160 -27.07 -15.94 -5.48
C SER A 160 -28.50 -15.67 -5.01
N GLY A 161 -29.03 -14.45 -5.16
CA GLY A 161 -30.36 -14.07 -4.68
C GLY A 161 -30.46 -13.96 -3.16
N ILE A 162 -29.34 -13.92 -2.43
CA ILE A 162 -29.33 -13.82 -0.97
C ILE A 162 -29.70 -12.37 -0.57
N PRO A 163 -30.68 -12.16 0.33
CA PRO A 163 -31.07 -10.82 0.76
C PRO A 163 -29.88 -10.00 1.27
N ILE A 164 -29.74 -8.77 0.77
CA ILE A 164 -28.55 -7.92 1.00
C ILE A 164 -28.23 -7.77 2.50
N LEU A 165 -29.24 -7.53 3.34
CA LEU A 165 -29.07 -7.40 4.79
C LEU A 165 -28.45 -8.67 5.43
N SER A 166 -29.01 -9.84 5.13
CA SER A 166 -28.48 -11.14 5.60
C SER A 166 -27.08 -11.42 5.04
N GLY A 167 -26.82 -11.00 3.80
CA GLY A 167 -25.49 -11.05 3.19
C GLY A 167 -24.47 -10.18 3.93
N LEU A 168 -24.81 -8.93 4.25
CA LEU A 168 -23.94 -8.00 4.98
C LEU A 168 -23.63 -8.52 6.39
N HIS A 169 -24.60 -9.05 7.15
CA HIS A 169 -24.31 -9.69 8.44
C HIS A 169 -23.37 -10.90 8.30
N SER A 170 -23.51 -11.69 7.23
CA SER A 170 -22.63 -12.83 6.94
C SER A 170 -21.21 -12.38 6.62
N MET A 171 -21.05 -11.33 5.80
CA MET A 171 -19.74 -10.71 5.50
C MET A 171 -19.10 -10.07 6.73
N ALA A 172 -19.89 -9.46 7.61
CA ALA A 172 -19.41 -8.95 8.89
C ALA A 172 -18.93 -10.07 9.83
N ALA A 173 -19.46 -11.29 9.69
CA ALA A 173 -18.98 -12.46 10.43
C ALA A 173 -17.69 -13.04 9.82
N SER A 174 -17.58 -13.16 8.49
CA SER A 174 -16.40 -13.71 7.80
C SER A 174 -15.17 -12.80 7.83
N THR A 175 -15.35 -11.48 7.72
CA THR A 175 -14.22 -10.58 7.46
C THR A 175 -13.30 -10.37 8.67
N SER A 176 -12.00 -10.61 8.46
CA SER A 176 -10.95 -10.43 9.47
C SER A 176 -10.47 -8.98 9.59
N HIS A 177 -10.71 -8.13 8.58
CA HIS A 177 -10.23 -6.76 8.59
C HIS A 177 -11.16 -5.85 9.40
N ARG A 178 -10.78 -5.52 10.64
CA ARG A 178 -11.62 -4.77 11.62
C ARG A 178 -12.27 -3.50 11.06
N THR A 179 -11.59 -2.77 10.17
CA THR A 179 -12.17 -1.56 9.55
C THR A 179 -13.21 -1.88 8.48
N ILE A 180 -13.08 -2.99 7.72
CA ILE A 180 -14.15 -3.46 6.83
C ILE A 180 -15.31 -3.97 7.67
N LYS A 181 -15.08 -4.80 8.70
CA LYS A 181 -16.14 -5.29 9.60
C LYS A 181 -17.03 -4.17 10.15
N ASN A 182 -16.44 -3.10 10.65
CA ASN A 182 -17.18 -1.94 11.15
C ASN A 182 -17.99 -1.21 10.06
N VAL A 183 -17.47 -1.14 8.82
CA VAL A 183 -18.19 -0.54 7.69
C VAL A 183 -19.35 -1.44 7.26
N VAL A 184 -19.13 -2.75 7.12
CA VAL A 184 -20.19 -3.71 6.76
C VAL A 184 -21.32 -3.74 7.79
N LEU A 185 -21.00 -3.63 9.09
CA LEU A 185 -22.01 -3.48 10.14
C LEU A 185 -22.77 -2.15 10.07
N SER A 186 -22.13 -1.04 9.68
CA SER A 186 -22.86 0.20 9.35
C SER A 186 -23.82 -0.05 8.21
N LEU A 187 -23.33 -0.56 7.06
CA LEU A 187 -24.16 -0.82 5.87
C LEU A 187 -25.36 -1.73 6.20
N ALA A 188 -25.19 -2.73 7.06
CA ALA A 188 -26.28 -3.59 7.52
C ALA A 188 -27.33 -2.77 8.28
N ASN A 189 -26.95 -2.05 9.34
CA ASN A 189 -27.87 -1.21 10.12
C ASN A 189 -28.55 -0.12 9.26
N ASP A 190 -27.82 0.45 8.30
CA ASP A 190 -28.29 1.50 7.40
C ASP A 190 -29.35 0.95 6.43
N VAL A 191 -29.14 -0.24 5.88
CA VAL A 191 -30.12 -0.95 5.02
C VAL A 191 -31.29 -1.52 5.83
N GLU A 192 -31.07 -1.94 7.08
CA GLU A 192 -32.14 -2.34 8.02
C GLU A 192 -33.07 -1.17 8.37
N ALA A 193 -32.53 0.05 8.47
CA ALA A 193 -33.30 1.28 8.59
C ALA A 193 -34.01 1.72 7.29
N GLY A 194 -33.81 1.00 6.18
CA GLY A 194 -34.46 1.26 4.88
C GLY A 194 -33.72 2.23 3.95
N GLU A 195 -32.47 2.61 4.24
CA GLU A 195 -31.65 3.34 3.27
C GLU A 195 -31.17 2.45 2.11
N ARG A 196 -30.83 3.08 0.98
CA ARG A 196 -30.21 2.42 -0.18
C ARG A 196 -28.77 2.04 0.15
N LEU A 197 -28.29 0.94 -0.45
CA LEU A 197 -26.93 0.47 -0.23
C LEU A 197 -25.90 1.49 -0.72
N SER A 198 -26.16 2.17 -1.84
CA SER A 198 -25.31 3.26 -2.36
C SER A 198 -25.21 4.46 -1.42
N ASP A 199 -26.30 4.88 -0.79
CA ASP A 199 -26.30 6.03 0.11
C ASP A 199 -25.65 5.69 1.46
N ALA A 200 -25.86 4.47 1.98
CA ALA A 200 -25.08 3.93 3.08
C ALA A 200 -23.57 3.87 2.75
N MET A 201 -23.19 3.41 1.55
CA MET A 201 -21.80 3.42 1.07
C MET A 201 -21.23 4.84 0.93
N ARG A 202 -22.03 5.82 0.49
CA ARG A 202 -21.65 7.24 0.36
C ARG A 202 -21.18 7.84 1.69
N ARG A 203 -21.68 7.32 2.83
CA ARG A 203 -21.25 7.73 4.18
C ARG A 203 -19.86 7.22 4.58
N HIS A 204 -19.23 6.34 3.78
CA HIS A 204 -17.88 5.78 4.01
C HIS A 204 -16.86 6.12 2.89
N PRO A 205 -16.61 7.41 2.58
CA PRO A 205 -15.74 7.84 1.46
C PRO A 205 -14.24 7.55 1.66
N ASN A 206 -13.87 6.90 2.77
CA ASN A 206 -12.51 6.40 3.02
C ASN A 206 -12.34 4.92 2.61
N VAL A 207 -13.41 4.31 2.09
CA VAL A 207 -13.49 2.90 1.66
C VAL A 207 -14.14 2.79 0.29
N PHE A 208 -15.24 3.51 0.06
CA PHE A 208 -15.90 3.55 -1.25
C PHE A 208 -15.60 4.89 -1.94
N GLU A 209 -14.84 4.84 -3.03
CA GLU A 209 -14.60 6.01 -3.90
C GLU A 209 -15.89 6.41 -4.64
N GLU A 210 -15.94 7.63 -5.17
CA GLU A 210 -17.12 8.14 -5.90
C GLU A 210 -17.52 7.26 -7.09
N VAL A 211 -16.58 6.64 -7.82
CA VAL A 211 -16.90 5.63 -8.86
C VAL A 211 -17.70 4.49 -8.29
N TYR A 212 -17.24 3.94 -7.16
CA TYR A 212 -17.83 2.77 -6.55
C TYR A 212 -19.28 3.07 -6.15
N VAL A 213 -19.49 4.22 -5.49
CA VAL A 213 -20.82 4.69 -5.10
C VAL A 213 -21.70 4.95 -6.33
N SER A 214 -21.24 5.74 -7.31
CA SER A 214 -22.05 6.09 -8.49
C SER A 214 -22.40 4.88 -9.37
N SER A 215 -21.49 3.90 -9.52
CA SER A 215 -21.80 2.63 -10.17
C SER A 215 -22.89 1.87 -9.41
N VAL A 216 -22.79 1.76 -8.07
CA VAL A 216 -23.83 1.09 -7.25
C VAL A 216 -25.17 1.82 -7.29
N VAL A 217 -25.20 3.17 -7.32
CA VAL A 217 -26.44 3.95 -7.51
C VAL A 217 -27.18 3.51 -8.78
N ALA A 218 -26.47 3.39 -9.91
CA ALA A 218 -27.09 2.95 -11.16
C ALA A 218 -27.48 1.47 -11.14
N GLY A 219 -26.67 0.60 -10.52
CA GLY A 219 -26.99 -0.81 -10.33
C GLY A 219 -28.25 -1.06 -9.48
N GLU A 220 -28.44 -0.28 -8.41
CA GLU A 220 -29.66 -0.30 -7.61
C GLU A 220 -30.86 0.26 -8.40
N ALA A 221 -30.68 1.39 -9.10
CA ALA A 221 -31.77 2.03 -9.85
C ALA A 221 -32.25 1.22 -11.07
N ALA A 222 -31.35 0.47 -11.73
CA ALA A 222 -31.65 -0.38 -12.88
C ALA A 222 -31.95 -1.85 -12.50
N GLY A 223 -31.76 -2.24 -11.24
CA GLY A 223 -31.84 -3.64 -10.79
C GLY A 223 -30.67 -4.53 -11.24
N GLN A 224 -29.64 -3.97 -11.87
CA GLN A 224 -28.47 -4.66 -12.45
C GLN A 224 -27.25 -4.63 -11.51
N LEU A 225 -27.51 -4.79 -10.21
CA LEU A 225 -26.47 -4.77 -9.18
C LEU A 225 -25.43 -5.91 -9.33
N PRO A 226 -25.76 -7.15 -9.75
CA PRO A 226 -24.75 -8.18 -10.04
C PRO A 226 -23.76 -7.74 -11.13
N GLU A 227 -24.27 -7.21 -12.24
CA GLU A 227 -23.48 -6.77 -13.40
C GLU A 227 -22.55 -5.61 -12.99
N VAL A 228 -23.10 -4.61 -12.30
CA VAL A 228 -22.33 -3.50 -11.73
C VAL A 228 -21.20 -3.96 -10.80
N LEU A 229 -21.48 -4.89 -9.88
CA LEU A 229 -20.46 -5.40 -8.97
C LEU A 229 -19.40 -6.23 -9.72
N SER A 230 -19.79 -7.00 -10.74
CA SER A 230 -18.87 -7.68 -11.66
C SER A 230 -17.95 -6.69 -12.39
N HIS A 231 -18.48 -5.55 -12.83
CA HIS A 231 -17.69 -4.49 -13.46
C HIS A 231 -16.69 -3.86 -12.46
N LEU A 232 -17.15 -3.55 -11.25
CA LEU A 232 -16.31 -2.99 -10.17
C LEU A 232 -15.17 -3.93 -9.76
N ILE A 233 -15.40 -5.25 -9.78
CA ILE A 233 -14.37 -6.28 -9.57
C ILE A 233 -13.25 -6.13 -10.61
N SER A 234 -13.57 -6.08 -11.91
CA SER A 234 -12.56 -5.95 -12.97
C SER A 234 -11.78 -4.62 -12.89
N LEU A 235 -12.42 -3.52 -12.50
CA LEU A 235 -11.72 -2.23 -12.30
C LEU A 235 -10.77 -2.27 -11.10
N LEU A 236 -11.16 -2.90 -9.99
CA LEU A 236 -10.31 -3.06 -8.81
C LEU A 236 -9.13 -3.99 -9.12
N GLU A 237 -9.37 -5.11 -9.81
CA GLU A 237 -8.33 -6.02 -10.30
C GLU A 237 -7.31 -5.29 -11.18
N HIS A 238 -7.78 -4.52 -12.17
CA HIS A 238 -6.92 -3.75 -13.08
C HIS A 238 -6.12 -2.65 -12.37
N ARG A 239 -6.74 -1.94 -11.42
CA ARG A 239 -6.04 -0.97 -10.56
C ARG A 239 -4.94 -1.64 -9.73
N ILE A 240 -5.21 -2.81 -9.16
CA ILE A 240 -4.25 -3.59 -8.36
C ILE A 240 -3.09 -4.09 -9.24
N GLU A 241 -3.37 -4.62 -10.43
CA GLU A 241 -2.33 -5.07 -11.39
C GLU A 241 -1.44 -3.89 -11.82
N THR A 242 -2.04 -2.82 -12.36
CA THR A 242 -1.31 -1.62 -12.81
C THR A 242 -0.46 -1.01 -11.69
N ARG A 243 -1.00 -0.94 -10.47
CA ARG A 243 -0.28 -0.47 -9.28
C ARG A 243 0.79 -1.46 -8.80
N GLY A 244 0.64 -2.75 -9.09
CA GLY A 244 1.63 -3.80 -8.85
C GLY A 244 2.82 -3.71 -9.81
N ASP A 245 2.56 -3.50 -11.09
CA ASP A 245 3.57 -3.29 -12.14
C ASP A 245 4.43 -2.07 -11.83
N ILE A 246 3.81 -0.91 -11.57
CA ILE A 246 4.50 0.34 -11.22
C ILE A 246 5.34 0.17 -9.94
N GLN A 247 4.83 -0.52 -8.92
CA GLN A 247 5.60 -0.82 -7.71
C GLN A 247 6.78 -1.77 -7.98
N THR A 248 6.64 -2.70 -8.91
CA THR A 248 7.69 -3.68 -9.23
C THR A 248 8.82 -3.02 -10.01
N ALA A 249 8.49 -2.24 -11.05
CA ALA A 249 9.43 -1.44 -11.82
C ALA A 249 10.23 -0.44 -10.97
N THR A 250 9.57 0.24 -10.01
CA THR A 250 10.22 1.25 -9.16
C THR A 250 11.01 0.70 -7.97
N ARG A 251 10.73 -0.54 -7.53
CA ARG A 251 11.37 -1.14 -6.35
C ARG A 251 12.84 -1.51 -6.56
N TYR A 252 13.21 -2.05 -7.73
CA TYR A 252 14.60 -2.42 -8.02
C TYR A 252 15.54 -1.20 -8.02
N PRO A 253 15.26 -0.11 -8.77
CA PRO A 253 16.10 1.09 -8.75
C PRO A 253 16.25 1.71 -7.35
N LEU A 254 15.17 1.72 -6.55
CA LEU A 254 15.19 2.24 -5.19
C LEU A 254 16.15 1.43 -4.29
N ILE A 255 16.14 0.10 -4.38
CA ILE A 255 17.04 -0.77 -3.60
C ILE A 255 18.50 -0.53 -4.02
N VAL A 256 18.78 -0.47 -5.33
CA VAL A 256 20.13 -0.21 -5.85
C VAL A 256 20.63 1.16 -5.38
N LEU A 257 19.84 2.22 -5.55
CA LEU A 257 20.23 3.59 -5.20
C LEU A 257 20.45 3.77 -3.69
N ILE A 258 19.63 3.13 -2.84
CA ILE A 258 19.86 3.08 -1.38
C ILE A 258 21.17 2.33 -1.06
N THR A 259 21.41 1.19 -1.69
CA THR A 259 22.63 0.39 -1.45
C THR A 259 23.89 1.13 -1.89
N LEU A 260 23.85 1.80 -3.05
CA LEU A 260 24.94 2.66 -3.54
C LEU A 260 25.17 3.83 -2.58
N GLY A 261 24.11 4.53 -2.12
CA GLY A 261 24.22 5.64 -1.17
C GLY A 261 24.83 5.24 0.17
N ILE A 262 24.44 4.08 0.72
CA ILE A 262 25.03 3.53 1.95
C ILE A 262 26.50 3.16 1.74
N GLY A 263 26.83 2.44 0.66
CA GLY A 263 28.21 2.07 0.34
C GLY A 263 29.11 3.28 0.12
N PHE A 264 28.62 4.28 -0.60
CA PHE A 264 29.29 5.56 -0.85
C PHE A 264 29.59 6.29 0.47
N GLY A 265 28.59 6.39 1.35
CA GLY A 265 28.74 6.95 2.68
C GLY A 265 29.74 6.19 3.57
N ILE A 266 29.79 4.86 3.49
CA ILE A 266 30.78 4.06 4.25
C ILE A 266 32.20 4.35 3.75
N ILE A 267 32.43 4.35 2.43
CA ILE A 267 33.76 4.59 1.86
C ILE A 267 34.25 6.00 2.21
N ILE A 268 33.39 7.01 2.05
CA ILE A 268 33.70 8.40 2.35
C ILE A 268 33.98 8.64 3.85
N ASN A 269 33.21 8.05 4.77
CA ASN A 269 33.37 8.32 6.20
C ASN A 269 34.42 7.42 6.90
N PHE A 270 34.71 6.22 6.40
CA PHE A 270 35.59 5.24 7.08
C PHE A 270 36.85 4.85 6.32
N VAL A 271 36.86 4.90 4.99
CA VAL A 271 38.00 4.45 4.17
C VAL A 271 38.88 5.64 3.80
N ILE A 272 38.29 6.67 3.19
CA ILE A 272 39.04 7.83 2.67
C ILE A 272 39.80 8.60 3.78
N PRO A 273 39.27 8.81 5.01
CA PRO A 273 40.04 9.48 6.07
C PRO A 273 41.27 8.71 6.53
N LYS A 274 41.26 7.37 6.46
CA LYS A 274 42.43 6.54 6.78
C LYS A 274 43.53 6.70 5.72
N PHE A 275 43.14 6.75 4.45
CA PHE A 275 44.07 7.07 3.36
C PHE A 275 44.60 8.50 3.47
N ALA A 276 43.76 9.50 3.75
CA ALA A 276 44.18 10.88 3.95
C ALA A 276 45.21 11.02 5.09
N GLY A 277 44.96 10.38 6.24
CA GLY A 277 45.88 10.34 7.38
C GLY A 277 47.15 9.50 7.16
N PHE A 278 47.18 8.66 6.13
CA PHE A 278 48.40 8.00 5.64
C PHE A 278 49.20 8.96 4.74
N TYR A 279 48.57 9.54 3.72
CA TYR A 279 49.22 10.46 2.76
C TYR A 279 49.79 11.72 3.43
N ALA A 280 49.12 12.24 4.46
CA ALA A 280 49.59 13.40 5.24
C ALA A 280 50.99 13.19 5.86
N LYS A 281 51.44 11.95 6.08
CA LYS A 281 52.78 11.64 6.63
C LYS A 281 53.92 11.82 5.63
N PHE A 282 53.61 11.96 4.34
CA PHE A 282 54.58 12.08 3.25
C PHE A 282 54.63 13.49 2.65
N ASN A 283 53.93 14.47 3.24
CA ASN A 283 53.74 15.83 2.72
C ASN A 283 53.25 15.90 1.25
N ALA A 284 52.65 14.82 0.74
CA ALA A 284 52.18 14.73 -0.63
C ALA A 284 50.87 15.52 -0.80
N GLU A 285 50.80 16.39 -1.81
CA GLU A 285 49.56 17.09 -2.15
C GLU A 285 48.48 16.11 -2.63
N LEU A 286 47.36 16.07 -1.90
CA LEU A 286 46.19 15.26 -2.25
C LEU A 286 45.60 15.74 -3.60
N PRO A 287 45.30 14.86 -4.56
CA PRO A 287 44.61 15.23 -5.80
C PRO A 287 43.21 15.81 -5.59
N LEU A 288 42.71 16.56 -6.58
CA LEU A 288 41.38 17.19 -6.55
C LEU A 288 40.21 16.20 -6.27
N PRO A 289 40.14 14.99 -6.89
CA PRO A 289 39.10 14.02 -6.54
C PRO A 289 39.14 13.60 -5.07
N THR A 290 40.35 13.42 -4.51
CA THR A 290 40.53 13.06 -3.11
C THR A 290 40.12 14.21 -2.18
N ARG A 291 40.46 15.47 -2.50
CA ARG A 291 40.01 16.67 -1.73
C ARG A 291 38.48 16.80 -1.74
N PHE A 292 37.84 16.59 -2.89
CA PHE A 292 36.37 16.63 -3.02
C PHE A 292 35.69 15.56 -2.17
N LEU A 293 36.18 14.32 -2.20
CA LEU A 293 35.64 13.22 -1.39
C LEU A 293 35.85 13.44 0.11
N ILE A 294 36.97 14.03 0.53
CA ILE A 294 37.22 14.43 1.92
C ILE A 294 36.26 15.54 2.36
N ALA A 295 36.02 16.56 1.52
CA ALA A 295 35.08 17.64 1.81
C ALA A 295 33.63 17.11 1.96
N LEU A 296 33.19 16.20 1.09
CA LEU A 296 31.94 15.46 1.26
C LEU A 296 31.93 14.65 2.56
N GLY A 297 33.05 14.03 2.93
CA GLY A 297 33.20 13.28 4.17
C GLY A 297 33.06 14.11 5.44
N HIS A 298 33.62 15.32 5.48
CA HIS A 298 33.37 16.24 6.59
C HIS A 298 31.89 16.64 6.67
N LEU A 299 31.24 16.90 5.54
CA LEU A 299 29.80 17.19 5.49
C LEU A 299 28.96 16.00 6.00
N THR A 300 29.20 14.77 5.51
CA THR A 300 28.42 13.60 5.94
C THR A 300 28.75 13.12 7.35
N SER A 301 29.98 13.31 7.83
CA SER A 301 30.38 12.92 9.19
C SER A 301 29.83 13.88 10.25
N GLN A 302 29.98 15.20 10.04
CA GLN A 302 29.52 16.21 10.99
C GLN A 302 28.01 16.46 10.91
N HIS A 303 27.45 16.45 9.69
CA HIS A 303 26.05 16.85 9.44
C HIS A 303 25.18 15.72 8.89
N GLY A 304 25.64 14.47 8.79
CA GLY A 304 24.87 13.37 8.19
C GLY A 304 23.48 13.14 8.81
N LEU A 305 23.38 13.22 10.14
CA LEU A 305 22.07 13.13 10.83
C LEU A 305 21.20 14.36 10.54
N ALA A 306 21.79 15.56 10.48
CA ALA A 306 21.08 16.78 10.10
C ALA A 306 20.61 16.74 8.63
N MET A 307 21.41 16.21 7.70
CA MET A 307 21.01 15.99 6.30
C MET A 307 19.86 14.99 6.19
N LEU A 308 19.86 13.92 6.99
CA LEU A 308 18.76 12.95 7.04
C LEU A 308 17.48 13.60 7.60
N VAL A 309 17.58 14.42 8.65
CA VAL A 309 16.45 15.20 9.18
C VAL A 309 15.93 16.21 8.17
N VAL A 310 16.81 16.99 7.51
CA VAL A 310 16.44 17.95 6.47
C VAL A 310 15.79 17.25 5.27
N LEU A 311 16.35 16.14 4.79
CA LEU A 311 15.74 15.31 3.73
C LEU A 311 14.35 14.81 4.14
N THR A 312 14.19 14.35 5.39
CA THR A 312 12.89 13.91 5.93
C THR A 312 11.90 15.07 5.98
N ILE A 313 12.31 16.25 6.45
CA ILE A 313 11.49 17.46 6.48
C ILE A 313 11.10 17.88 5.06
N CYS A 314 12.02 17.89 4.10
CA CYS A 314 11.75 18.21 2.69
C CYS A 314 10.74 17.23 2.07
N ILE A 315 10.91 15.91 2.29
CA ILE A 315 9.94 14.90 1.83
C ILE A 315 8.56 15.15 2.45
N PHE A 316 8.49 15.48 3.74
CA PHE A 316 7.22 15.74 4.43
C PHE A 316 6.57 17.06 3.99
N ALA A 317 7.36 18.12 3.78
CA ALA A 317 6.93 19.42 3.30
C ALA A 317 6.41 19.32 1.86
N VAL A 318 7.11 18.62 0.97
CA VAL A 318 6.62 18.29 -0.39
C VAL A 318 5.32 17.48 -0.30
N ARG A 319 5.24 16.46 0.58
CA ARG A 319 4.02 15.66 0.77
C ARG A 319 2.83 16.47 1.30
N ILE A 320 3.06 17.54 2.07
CA ILE A 320 2.02 18.48 2.50
C ILE A 320 1.66 19.43 1.36
N PHE A 321 2.64 19.99 0.66
CA PHE A 321 2.43 20.89 -0.48
C PHE A 321 1.60 20.22 -1.59
N LEU A 322 1.90 18.96 -1.93
CA LEU A 322 1.17 18.13 -2.90
C LEU A 322 -0.28 17.81 -2.49
N ARG A 323 -0.67 18.06 -1.23
CA ARG A 323 -2.09 17.98 -0.78
C ARG A 323 -2.84 19.30 -0.95
N THR A 324 -2.15 20.41 -1.23
CA THR A 324 -2.81 21.69 -1.53
C THR A 324 -3.31 21.70 -2.98
N PRO A 325 -4.42 22.39 -3.32
CA PRO A 325 -4.91 22.46 -4.71
C PRO A 325 -3.87 23.02 -5.69
N ILE A 326 -3.15 24.07 -5.27
CA ILE A 326 -2.10 24.73 -6.05
C ILE A 326 -0.91 23.79 -6.27
N GLY A 327 -0.46 23.11 -5.20
CA GLY A 327 0.65 22.16 -5.27
C GLY A 327 0.32 20.93 -6.12
N LYS A 328 -0.91 20.41 -6.04
CA LYS A 328 -1.37 19.33 -6.93
C LYS A 328 -1.40 19.79 -8.39
N SER A 329 -2.07 20.90 -8.72
CA SER A 329 -2.21 21.34 -10.12
C SER A 329 -0.85 21.63 -10.77
N ARG A 330 0.09 22.27 -10.03
CA ARG A 330 1.48 22.47 -10.50
C ARG A 330 2.25 21.16 -10.64
N TRP A 331 2.07 20.20 -9.73
CA TRP A 331 2.70 18.89 -9.84
C TRP A 331 2.19 18.08 -11.02
N ASP A 332 0.88 18.09 -11.26
CA ASP A 332 0.23 17.42 -12.38
C ASP A 332 0.71 18.00 -13.72
N GLN A 333 0.95 19.32 -13.78
CA GLN A 333 1.54 20.00 -14.94
C GLN A 333 3.03 19.65 -15.12
N LEU A 334 3.83 19.72 -14.06
CA LEU A 334 5.27 19.38 -14.09
C LEU A 334 5.49 17.92 -14.49
N THR A 335 4.67 17.01 -13.94
CA THR A 335 4.74 15.57 -14.22
C THR A 335 4.53 15.27 -15.70
N LEU A 336 3.59 15.95 -16.36
CA LEU A 336 3.35 15.85 -17.81
C LEU A 336 4.51 16.40 -18.66
N GLN A 337 5.34 17.30 -18.12
CA GLN A 337 6.50 17.88 -18.81
C GLN A 337 7.79 17.05 -18.68
N VAL A 338 7.87 16.10 -17.74
CA VAL A 338 9.05 15.22 -17.64
C VAL A 338 9.03 14.24 -18.83
N PRO A 339 10.02 14.27 -19.75
CA PRO A 339 9.93 13.58 -21.05
C PRO A 339 9.81 12.05 -20.97
N VAL A 340 10.16 11.48 -19.80
CA VAL A 340 10.15 10.04 -19.52
C VAL A 340 8.89 9.61 -18.75
N PHE A 341 8.40 10.44 -17.81
CA PHE A 341 7.25 10.09 -16.96
C PHE A 341 5.92 10.67 -17.46
N GLY A 342 5.94 11.85 -18.09
CA GLY A 342 4.74 12.53 -18.60
C GLY A 342 3.93 11.68 -19.58
N PRO A 343 4.54 11.04 -20.59
CA PRO A 343 3.83 10.13 -21.49
C PRO A 343 3.16 8.96 -20.77
N LEU A 344 3.80 8.38 -19.74
CA LEU A 344 3.20 7.31 -18.93
C LEU A 344 2.00 7.83 -18.13
N TYR A 345 2.15 8.94 -17.40
CA TYR A 345 1.06 9.51 -16.60
C TYR A 345 -0.13 9.95 -17.46
N HIS A 346 0.13 10.46 -18.67
CA HIS A 346 -0.92 10.77 -19.65
C HIS A 346 -1.66 9.51 -20.11
N LYS A 347 -0.93 8.44 -20.46
CA LYS A 347 -1.51 7.15 -20.88
C LYS A 347 -2.31 6.48 -19.76
N ILE A 348 -1.84 6.54 -18.50
CA ILE A 348 -2.59 6.09 -17.32
C ILE A 348 -3.90 6.88 -17.17
N ALA A 349 -3.86 8.21 -17.30
CA ALA A 349 -5.05 9.03 -17.19
C ALA A 349 -6.07 8.76 -18.32
N LEU A 350 -5.60 8.50 -19.55
CA LEU A 350 -6.45 8.14 -20.69
C LEU A 350 -7.04 6.72 -20.59
N SER A 351 -6.29 5.73 -20.10
CA SER A 351 -6.84 4.38 -19.86
C SER A 351 -7.85 4.41 -18.71
N THR A 352 -7.53 5.11 -17.62
CA THR A 352 -8.43 5.30 -16.48
C THR A 352 -9.72 6.03 -16.88
N PHE A 353 -9.62 7.06 -17.74
CA PHE A 353 -10.78 7.74 -18.33
C PHE A 353 -11.64 6.76 -19.12
N ALA A 354 -11.06 6.08 -20.11
CA ALA A 354 -11.80 5.17 -20.99
C ALA A 354 -12.44 4.01 -20.21
N ALA A 355 -11.71 3.36 -19.30
CA ALA A 355 -12.22 2.25 -18.49
C ALA A 355 -13.34 2.68 -17.52
N THR A 356 -13.22 3.86 -16.91
CA THR A 356 -14.25 4.39 -16.01
C THR A 356 -15.50 4.78 -16.79
N LEU A 357 -15.34 5.43 -17.95
CA LEU A 357 -16.46 5.82 -18.80
C LEU A 357 -17.16 4.59 -19.42
N GLU A 358 -16.40 3.58 -19.83
CA GLU A 358 -16.93 2.31 -20.36
C GLU A 358 -17.78 1.58 -19.31
N MET A 359 -17.27 1.42 -18.09
CA MET A 359 -18.02 0.81 -16.99
C MET A 359 -19.33 1.54 -16.77
N LEU A 360 -19.28 2.84 -16.55
CA LEU A 360 -20.44 3.63 -16.14
C LEU A 360 -21.51 3.61 -17.24
N TYR A 361 -21.09 3.81 -18.51
CA TYR A 361 -21.98 3.73 -19.67
C TYR A 361 -22.59 2.32 -19.85
N ARG A 362 -21.78 1.25 -19.76
CA ARG A 362 -22.26 -0.15 -19.83
C ARG A 362 -23.14 -0.54 -18.63
N SER A 363 -23.05 0.19 -17.51
CA SER A 363 -23.91 0.08 -16.34
C SER A 363 -25.11 1.04 -16.34
N GLY A 364 -25.44 1.64 -17.48
CA GLY A 364 -26.64 2.47 -17.65
C GLY A 364 -26.57 3.87 -17.00
N VAL A 365 -25.39 4.31 -16.56
CA VAL A 365 -25.20 5.67 -16.04
C VAL A 365 -25.33 6.68 -17.20
N PRO A 366 -26.16 7.72 -17.09
CA PRO A 366 -26.28 8.75 -18.12
C PRO A 366 -24.91 9.36 -18.48
N ILE A 367 -24.63 9.53 -19.77
CA ILE A 367 -23.28 9.87 -20.27
C ILE A 367 -22.68 11.14 -19.63
N THR A 368 -23.50 12.14 -19.30
CA THR A 368 -23.08 13.37 -18.63
C THR A 368 -22.63 13.15 -17.17
N GLU A 369 -23.31 12.26 -16.44
CA GLU A 369 -22.92 11.84 -15.09
C GLU A 369 -21.72 10.88 -15.14
N ALA A 370 -21.66 10.00 -16.13
CA ALA A 370 -20.52 9.13 -16.37
C ALA A 370 -19.23 9.94 -16.66
N LEU A 371 -19.33 11.01 -17.47
CA LEU A 371 -18.26 11.98 -17.68
C LEU A 371 -17.91 12.74 -16.40
N ARG A 372 -18.90 13.17 -15.59
CA ARG A 372 -18.67 13.84 -14.30
C ARG A 372 -17.83 12.97 -13.36
N VAL A 373 -18.18 11.69 -13.22
CA VAL A 373 -17.48 10.73 -12.35
C VAL A 373 -16.10 10.39 -12.93
N ALA A 374 -16.00 10.06 -14.22
CA ALA A 374 -14.73 9.73 -14.87
C ALA A 374 -13.69 10.87 -14.74
N ALA A 375 -14.12 12.13 -14.88
CA ALA A 375 -13.25 13.30 -14.74
C ALA A 375 -12.47 13.31 -13.41
N HIS A 376 -13.13 13.04 -12.28
CA HIS A 376 -12.53 13.05 -10.95
C HIS A 376 -11.47 11.96 -10.74
N VAL A 377 -11.49 10.93 -11.58
CA VAL A 377 -10.80 9.65 -11.38
C VAL A 377 -9.57 9.50 -12.26
N THR A 378 -9.51 10.24 -13.37
CA THR A 378 -8.31 10.38 -14.24
C THR A 378 -7.03 10.81 -13.51
N GLY A 379 -7.13 11.25 -12.26
CA GLY A 379 -6.02 11.56 -11.36
C GLY A 379 -5.37 12.92 -11.62
N ASN A 380 -5.12 13.24 -12.89
CA ASN A 380 -4.42 14.45 -13.35
C ASN A 380 -5.37 15.64 -13.55
N ASP A 381 -5.00 16.81 -13.04
CA ASP A 381 -5.80 18.04 -13.09
C ASP A 381 -6.05 18.60 -14.49
N ILE A 382 -5.14 18.41 -15.44
CA ILE A 382 -5.30 18.88 -16.82
C ILE A 382 -6.26 17.95 -17.58
N VAL A 383 -6.15 16.63 -17.38
CA VAL A 383 -7.09 15.65 -17.94
C VAL A 383 -8.50 15.83 -17.36
N ARG A 384 -8.62 15.99 -16.02
CA ARG A 384 -9.92 16.29 -15.39
C ARG A 384 -10.60 17.51 -16.02
N ARG A 385 -9.86 18.60 -16.25
CA ARG A 385 -10.44 19.82 -16.82
C ARG A 385 -11.01 19.59 -18.21
N GLY A 386 -10.25 19.01 -19.14
CA GLY A 386 -10.79 18.71 -20.48
C GLY A 386 -11.95 17.70 -20.49
N VAL A 387 -12.03 16.77 -19.53
CA VAL A 387 -13.22 15.89 -19.41
C VAL A 387 -14.44 16.65 -18.84
N ILE A 388 -14.24 17.63 -17.96
CA ILE A 388 -15.32 18.53 -17.52
C ILE A 388 -15.78 19.40 -18.69
N ASP A 389 -14.87 19.99 -19.46
CA ASP A 389 -15.20 20.81 -20.63
C ASP A 389 -16.00 20.02 -21.68
N VAL A 390 -15.64 18.74 -21.89
CA VAL A 390 -16.42 17.78 -22.70
C VAL A 390 -17.82 17.54 -22.13
N ARG A 391 -17.97 17.39 -20.80
CA ARG A 391 -19.30 17.25 -20.18
C ARG A 391 -20.17 18.48 -20.42
N GLU A 392 -19.63 19.69 -20.27
CA GLU A 392 -20.40 20.92 -20.46
C GLU A 392 -20.82 21.11 -21.93
N GLY A 393 -19.95 20.77 -22.89
CA GLY A 393 -20.33 20.77 -24.30
C GLY A 393 -21.43 19.75 -24.63
N VAL A 394 -21.37 18.54 -24.06
CA VAL A 394 -22.43 17.51 -24.22
C VAL A 394 -23.74 17.96 -23.57
N LEU A 395 -23.69 18.65 -22.42
CA LEU A 395 -24.88 19.28 -21.80
C LEU A 395 -25.46 20.41 -22.67
N ALA A 396 -24.64 21.09 -23.48
CA ALA A 396 -25.08 22.06 -24.48
C ALA A 396 -25.53 21.41 -25.81
N GLY A 397 -25.52 20.07 -25.92
CA GLY A 397 -25.94 19.33 -27.12
C GLY A 397 -24.85 19.18 -28.19
N GLU A 398 -23.58 19.47 -27.89
CA GLU A 398 -22.46 19.23 -28.81
C GLU A 398 -22.05 17.74 -28.82
N PRO A 399 -21.68 17.17 -29.98
CA PRO A 399 -21.12 15.82 -30.05
C PRO A 399 -19.84 15.68 -29.22
N ILE A 400 -19.72 14.59 -28.47
CA ILE A 400 -18.60 14.27 -27.56
C ILE A 400 -17.27 14.44 -28.30
N ALA A 401 -17.15 13.87 -29.50
CA ALA A 401 -15.93 13.93 -30.29
C ALA A 401 -15.59 15.35 -30.80
N ALA A 402 -16.60 16.19 -31.05
CA ALA A 402 -16.40 17.57 -31.49
C ALA A 402 -15.78 18.43 -30.39
N VAL A 403 -16.22 18.24 -29.13
CA VAL A 403 -15.65 18.93 -27.97
C VAL A 403 -14.25 18.38 -27.66
N MET A 404 -14.08 17.05 -27.62
CA MET A 404 -12.76 16.43 -27.37
C MET A 404 -11.68 16.91 -28.36
N LYS A 405 -12.02 17.12 -29.64
CA LYS A 405 -11.13 17.65 -30.67
C LYS A 405 -10.54 19.03 -30.35
N ARG A 406 -11.15 19.81 -29.44
CA ARG A 406 -10.66 21.13 -29.00
C ARG A 406 -9.48 21.04 -28.03
N HIS A 407 -9.28 19.91 -27.36
CA HIS A 407 -8.27 19.76 -26.32
C HIS A 407 -7.14 18.82 -26.79
N ALA A 408 -5.92 19.35 -26.92
CA ALA A 408 -4.73 18.60 -27.33
C ALA A 408 -4.34 17.42 -26.40
N ILE A 409 -5.03 17.26 -25.26
CA ILE A 409 -4.87 16.14 -24.33
C ILE A 409 -5.54 14.84 -24.80
N PHE A 410 -6.46 14.90 -25.78
CA PHE A 410 -7.13 13.72 -26.33
C PHE A 410 -6.46 13.34 -27.66
N PRO A 411 -5.75 12.19 -27.76
CA PRO A 411 -5.11 11.79 -29.00
C PRO A 411 -6.13 11.56 -30.13
N SER A 412 -5.71 11.77 -31.37
CA SER A 412 -6.57 11.62 -32.57
C SER A 412 -7.32 10.30 -32.62
N LEU A 413 -6.68 9.18 -32.25
CA LEU A 413 -7.30 7.86 -32.16
C LEU A 413 -8.49 7.83 -31.19
N MET A 414 -8.37 8.48 -30.02
CA MET A 414 -9.47 8.57 -29.05
C MET A 414 -10.62 9.41 -29.62
N VAL A 415 -10.33 10.57 -30.20
CA VAL A 415 -11.36 11.43 -30.83
C VAL A 415 -12.08 10.69 -31.96
N GLN A 416 -11.35 9.93 -32.78
CA GLN A 416 -11.91 9.11 -33.86
C GLN A 416 -12.80 7.97 -33.34
N MET A 417 -12.31 7.18 -32.39
CA MET A 417 -13.08 6.05 -31.84
C MET A 417 -14.33 6.54 -31.07
N MET A 418 -14.25 7.67 -30.38
CA MET A 418 -15.43 8.31 -29.76
C MET A 418 -16.43 8.77 -30.83
N SER A 419 -15.97 9.41 -31.92
CA SER A 419 -16.84 9.83 -33.02
C SER A 419 -17.56 8.65 -33.69
N THR A 420 -16.87 7.52 -33.90
CA THR A 420 -17.46 6.31 -34.48
C THR A 420 -18.43 5.64 -33.49
N GLY A 421 -18.11 5.61 -32.20
CA GLY A 421 -19.01 5.06 -31.16
C GLY A 421 -20.28 5.87 -31.00
N GLU A 422 -20.16 7.20 -31.02
CA GLU A 422 -21.28 8.15 -30.99
C GLU A 422 -22.17 8.04 -32.23
N GLN A 423 -21.60 7.88 -33.43
CA GLN A 423 -22.36 7.74 -34.69
C GLN A 423 -22.98 6.36 -34.90
N THR A 424 -22.40 5.28 -34.35
CA THR A 424 -22.87 3.90 -34.55
C THR A 424 -23.61 3.30 -33.34
N GLY A 425 -23.66 4.02 -32.22
CA GLY A 425 -24.20 3.54 -30.93
C GLY A 425 -23.24 2.65 -30.12
N ASN A 426 -22.21 2.09 -30.74
CA ASN A 426 -21.27 1.12 -30.15
C ASN A 426 -20.17 1.79 -29.28
N LEU A 427 -20.58 2.77 -28.46
CA LEU A 427 -19.66 3.55 -27.63
C LEU A 427 -19.03 2.70 -26.51
N ASP A 428 -19.74 1.70 -25.99
CA ASP A 428 -19.24 0.77 -24.96
C ASP A 428 -18.06 -0.06 -25.47
N GLN A 429 -18.18 -0.70 -26.63
CA GLN A 429 -17.13 -1.54 -27.20
C GLN A 429 -15.91 -0.69 -27.59
N LEU A 430 -16.10 0.48 -28.20
CA LEU A 430 -15.00 1.34 -28.59
C LEU A 430 -14.31 2.02 -27.40
N LEU A 431 -15.04 2.33 -26.32
CA LEU A 431 -14.41 2.72 -25.04
C LEU A 431 -13.59 1.58 -24.43
N ARG A 432 -14.05 0.33 -24.54
CA ARG A 432 -13.31 -0.84 -24.03
C ARG A 432 -12.03 -1.07 -24.82
N ASP A 433 -12.09 -0.93 -26.14
CA ASP A 433 -10.91 -1.04 -27.01
C ASP A 433 -9.94 0.12 -26.81
N LEU A 434 -10.42 1.34 -26.50
CA LEU A 434 -9.58 2.45 -26.06
C LEU A 434 -8.89 2.15 -24.73
N ALA A 435 -9.62 1.68 -23.71
CA ALA A 435 -9.05 1.31 -22.41
C ALA A 435 -7.95 0.26 -22.58
N ASN A 436 -8.30 -0.88 -23.19
CA ASN A 436 -7.37 -1.96 -23.54
C ASN A 436 -6.16 -1.50 -24.35
N HIS A 437 -6.33 -0.53 -25.25
CA HIS A 437 -5.25 0.05 -26.04
C HIS A 437 -4.28 0.87 -25.16
N TYR A 438 -4.80 1.79 -24.35
CA TYR A 438 -3.95 2.59 -23.46
C TYR A 438 -3.32 1.75 -22.35
N ASP A 439 -3.99 0.71 -21.84
CA ASP A 439 -3.43 -0.22 -20.85
C ASP A 439 -2.23 -1.01 -21.41
N ARG A 440 -2.33 -1.49 -22.67
CA ARG A 440 -1.17 -2.08 -23.36
C ARG A 440 -0.03 -1.07 -23.51
N GLN A 441 -0.32 0.20 -23.78
CA GLN A 441 0.72 1.24 -23.80
C GLN A 441 1.30 1.51 -22.39
N VAL A 442 0.49 1.55 -21.33
CA VAL A 442 0.95 1.74 -19.94
C VAL A 442 1.90 0.61 -19.53
N LYS A 443 1.57 -0.65 -19.84
CA LYS A 443 2.45 -1.80 -19.58
C LYS A 443 3.73 -1.76 -20.43
N TYR A 444 3.64 -1.35 -21.70
CA TYR A 444 4.81 -1.13 -22.56
C TYR A 444 5.75 -0.06 -21.99
N GLU A 445 5.23 1.12 -21.64
CA GLU A 445 6.06 2.22 -21.11
C GLU A 445 6.62 1.88 -19.72
N THR A 446 5.86 1.21 -18.85
CA THR A 446 6.36 0.77 -17.53
C THR A 446 7.54 -0.20 -17.66
N LYS A 447 7.51 -1.07 -18.68
CA LYS A 447 8.67 -1.92 -19.04
C LYS A 447 9.82 -1.08 -19.60
N ASN A 448 9.55 -0.17 -20.53
CA ASN A 448 10.52 0.72 -21.17
C ASN A 448 11.27 1.59 -20.14
N LEU A 449 10.56 2.16 -19.15
CA LEU A 449 11.15 2.86 -18.00
C LEU A 449 12.20 2.00 -17.29
N THR A 450 11.88 0.74 -17.02
CA THR A 450 12.78 -0.19 -16.33
C THR A 450 14.06 -0.40 -17.16
N THR A 451 13.91 -0.63 -18.47
CA THR A 451 15.03 -0.78 -19.42
C THR A 451 15.87 0.49 -19.58
N LEU A 452 15.30 1.69 -19.44
CA LEU A 452 16.05 2.96 -19.48
C LEU A 452 16.78 3.28 -18.16
N ILE A 453 16.27 2.81 -17.02
CA ILE A 453 16.90 3.04 -15.71
C ILE A 453 18.15 2.16 -15.51
N GLU A 454 18.17 0.94 -16.05
CA GLU A 454 19.32 0.02 -15.95
C GLU A 454 20.66 0.61 -16.49
N PRO A 455 20.76 1.20 -17.70
CA PRO A 455 21.98 1.85 -18.16
C PRO A 455 22.30 3.12 -17.35
N MET A 456 21.29 3.87 -16.87
CA MET A 456 21.55 5.02 -15.98
C MET A 456 22.18 4.58 -14.65
N LEU A 457 21.68 3.50 -14.04
CA LEU A 457 22.27 2.92 -12.82
C LEU A 457 23.68 2.37 -13.09
N THR A 458 23.91 1.79 -14.27
CA THR A 458 25.23 1.27 -14.68
C THR A 458 26.24 2.40 -14.88
N ILE A 459 25.85 3.49 -15.54
CA ILE A 459 26.68 4.71 -15.70
C ILE A 459 26.94 5.36 -14.33
N LEU A 460 25.93 5.43 -13.45
CA LEU A 460 26.09 5.96 -12.10
C LEU A 460 27.06 5.11 -11.26
N LEU A 461 26.94 3.78 -11.29
CA LEU A 461 27.86 2.85 -10.63
C LEU A 461 29.28 2.99 -11.19
N GLY A 462 29.43 3.00 -12.52
CA GLY A 462 30.73 3.16 -13.19
C GLY A 462 31.40 4.50 -12.84
N GLY A 463 30.65 5.60 -12.86
CA GLY A 463 31.12 6.92 -12.45
C GLY A 463 31.50 6.98 -10.97
N MET A 464 30.71 6.36 -10.08
CA MET A 464 31.01 6.28 -8.65
C MET A 464 32.29 5.48 -8.38
N VAL A 465 32.45 4.33 -9.03
CA VAL A 465 33.66 3.50 -8.95
C VAL A 465 34.87 4.22 -9.55
N LEU A 466 34.71 4.95 -10.66
CA LEU A 466 35.78 5.75 -11.27
C LEU A 466 36.22 6.89 -10.34
N VAL A 467 35.30 7.61 -9.72
CA VAL A 467 35.60 8.65 -8.73
C VAL A 467 36.36 8.08 -7.53
N PHE A 468 36.00 6.89 -7.05
CA PHE A 468 36.76 6.20 -6.00
C PHE A 468 38.14 5.72 -6.47
N ALA A 469 38.25 5.16 -7.68
CA ALA A 469 39.51 4.74 -8.24
C ALA A 469 40.48 5.93 -8.37
N LEU A 470 40.03 7.06 -8.94
CA LEU A 470 40.83 8.27 -9.03
C LEU A 470 41.15 8.86 -7.64
N GLY A 471 40.21 8.81 -6.70
CA GLY A 471 40.42 9.28 -5.32
C GLY A 471 41.46 8.48 -4.53
N ILE A 472 41.68 7.20 -4.86
CA ILE A 472 42.56 6.27 -4.12
C ILE A 472 43.87 5.97 -4.87
N PHE A 473 43.83 5.64 -6.16
CA PHE A 473 45.02 5.26 -6.95
C PHE A 473 45.88 6.47 -7.38
N LEU A 474 45.26 7.61 -7.72
CA LEU A 474 46.00 8.79 -8.19
C LEU A 474 46.93 9.39 -7.11
N PRO A 475 46.57 9.44 -5.81
CA PRO A 475 47.52 9.72 -4.73
C PRO A 475 48.71 8.73 -4.66
N MET A 476 48.48 7.44 -4.92
CA MET A 476 49.56 6.43 -4.87
C MET A 476 50.57 6.60 -6.01
N TRP A 477 50.11 6.96 -7.22
CA TRP A 477 51.02 7.32 -8.31
C TRP A 477 51.83 8.57 -7.97
N ASN A 478 51.22 9.62 -7.40
CA ASN A 478 51.95 10.82 -6.96
C ASN A 478 53.04 10.47 -5.93
N MET A 479 52.79 9.55 -4.99
CA MET A 479 53.82 9.06 -4.07
C MET A 479 54.96 8.33 -4.78
N ILE A 480 54.68 7.47 -5.77
CA ILE A 480 55.72 6.74 -6.52
C ILE A 480 56.67 7.72 -7.25
N HIS A 481 56.16 8.86 -7.70
CA HIS A 481 56.97 9.95 -8.28
C HIS A 481 57.75 10.78 -7.25
N LEU A 482 57.41 10.72 -5.95
CA LEU A 482 58.15 11.36 -4.85
C LEU A 482 59.24 10.46 -4.25
N PHE A 483 59.32 9.19 -4.65
CA PHE A 483 60.38 8.24 -4.28
C PHE A 483 61.38 7.98 -5.43
N ARG A 484 61.48 8.92 -6.39
CA ARG A 484 62.47 8.96 -7.47
C ARG A 484 63.17 10.31 -7.48
#